data_AF-A0A4Y1ZP40-F1
#
_entry.id   AF-A0A4Y1ZP40-F1
#
_cell.length_a   1.000
_cell.length_b   1.000
_cell.length_c   1.000
_cell.angle_alpha   90.00
_cell.angle_beta   90.00
_cell.angle_gamma   90.00
#
_symmetry.space_group_name_H-M   'P 1'
#
loop_
_entity.id
_entity.type
_entity.pdbx_description
1 polymer ?
#
loop_
_entity_poly.entity_id
_entity_poly.type
_entity_poly.pdbx_seq_one_letter_code
_entity_poly.pdbx_strand_id
1 'polypeptide(L)'
;RPRQCTKCYSFAHASRICDRTNVCFLCGEENVGPCQGPEKCINCKGPHNAKSTSCPAYIKEGKILEFKCRNHITTSEARRVYHLQNMKYSEVVKSPPASAELQNTVTLKFEALLQSVNEKFESLIQSVNEKFEKQTAIFAEMLHKTIQSIMQNMYKIIAQSSETTTSPTRKKKLPKNLDLSTSLPMHWDAGGKNVQDI
;
A
#
# COMPACT_ATOMS: atom_id res chain seq x y z
N ARG A 1 -21.56 35.90 -19.86
CA ARG A 1 -22.33 34.87 -20.62
C ARG A 1 -21.71 33.49 -20.39
N PRO A 2 -22.51 32.44 -20.10
CA PRO A 2 -22.03 31.05 -20.00
C PRO A 2 -21.28 30.59 -21.24
N ARG A 3 -20.13 29.94 -21.06
CA ARG A 3 -19.37 29.36 -22.16
C ARG A 3 -19.92 27.98 -22.50
N GLN A 4 -20.25 27.78 -23.77
CA GLN A 4 -20.69 26.48 -24.31
C GLN A 4 -19.57 25.84 -25.12
N CYS A 5 -19.44 24.52 -24.99
CA CYS A 5 -18.63 23.74 -25.90
C CYS A 5 -19.17 23.87 -27.32
N THR A 6 -18.29 24.09 -28.29
CA THR A 6 -18.67 24.26 -29.71
C THR A 6 -18.97 22.93 -30.41
N LYS A 7 -18.48 21.80 -29.87
CA LYS A 7 -18.72 20.46 -30.42
C LYS A 7 -20.02 19.85 -29.89
N CYS A 8 -20.18 19.85 -28.57
CA CYS A 8 -21.29 19.16 -27.90
C CYS A 8 -22.30 20.08 -27.20
N TYR A 9 -22.15 21.42 -27.29
CA TYR A 9 -23.05 22.41 -26.69
C TYR A 9 -23.23 22.34 -25.16
N SER A 10 -22.40 21.54 -24.48
CA SER A 10 -22.41 21.41 -23.03
C SER A 10 -21.76 22.60 -22.34
N PHE A 11 -22.29 22.98 -21.17
CA PHE A 11 -21.68 23.98 -20.29
C PHE A 11 -20.61 23.41 -19.35
N ALA A 12 -20.43 22.08 -19.31
CA ALA A 12 -19.62 21.41 -18.30
C ALA A 12 -18.11 21.55 -18.50
N HIS A 13 -17.66 21.81 -19.73
CA HIS A 13 -16.25 21.78 -20.07
C HIS A 13 -15.89 22.76 -21.18
N ALA A 14 -14.59 22.93 -21.40
CA ALA A 14 -14.09 23.71 -22.49
C ALA A 14 -14.01 22.96 -23.82
N SER A 15 -14.29 23.61 -24.95
CA SER A 15 -14.21 22.96 -26.27
C SER A 15 -12.88 22.25 -26.55
N ARG A 16 -11.77 22.78 -26.01
CA ARG A 16 -10.42 22.22 -26.18
C ARG A 16 -10.20 20.86 -25.49
N ILE A 17 -10.98 20.55 -24.45
CA ILE A 17 -10.93 19.27 -23.72
C ILE A 17 -12.11 18.36 -24.07
N CYS A 18 -12.87 18.70 -25.11
CA CYS A 18 -14.01 17.91 -25.55
C CYS A 18 -13.55 16.75 -26.42
N ASP A 19 -13.79 15.55 -25.92
CA ASP A 19 -13.61 14.24 -26.55
C ASP A 19 -14.83 13.83 -27.40
N ARG A 20 -16.01 14.41 -27.13
CA ARG A 20 -17.22 14.16 -27.92
C ARG A 20 -17.11 14.64 -29.36
N THR A 21 -17.79 13.91 -30.24
CA THR A 21 -18.14 14.23 -31.62
C THR A 21 -18.98 15.50 -31.72
N ASN A 22 -19.06 16.06 -32.93
CA ASN A 22 -19.94 17.20 -33.20
C ASN A 22 -21.39 16.74 -33.23
N VAL A 23 -22.23 17.35 -32.40
CA VAL A 23 -23.67 17.07 -32.37
C VAL A 23 -24.45 18.24 -32.93
N CYS A 24 -25.70 18.01 -33.35
CA CYS A 24 -26.59 19.05 -33.81
C CYS A 24 -27.06 19.92 -32.63
N PHE A 25 -27.03 21.25 -32.77
CA PHE A 25 -27.50 22.15 -31.71
C PHE A 25 -29.04 22.12 -31.53
N LEU A 26 -29.78 21.68 -32.55
CA LEU A 26 -31.24 21.61 -32.54
C LEU A 26 -31.73 20.39 -31.76
N CYS A 27 -31.32 19.18 -32.16
CA CYS A 27 -31.81 17.93 -31.58
C CYS A 27 -30.82 17.25 -30.61
N GLY A 28 -29.55 17.67 -30.57
CA GLY A 28 -28.53 17.11 -29.68
C GLY A 28 -27.91 15.78 -30.14
N GLU A 29 -28.31 15.27 -31.30
CA GLU A 29 -27.82 14.01 -31.87
C GLU A 29 -26.76 14.24 -32.96
N GLU A 30 -25.99 13.19 -33.28
CA GLU A 30 -25.09 13.18 -34.43
C GLU A 30 -25.88 12.94 -35.71
N ASN A 31 -25.72 13.82 -36.70
CA ASN A 31 -26.34 13.63 -38.01
C ASN A 31 -25.45 14.18 -39.13
N VAL A 32 -25.51 13.53 -40.30
CA VAL A 32 -24.91 14.02 -41.54
C VAL A 32 -26.01 14.66 -42.38
N GLY A 33 -25.93 15.98 -42.62
CA GLY A 33 -26.94 16.73 -43.37
C GLY A 33 -27.93 17.54 -42.52
N PRO A 34 -28.99 18.09 -43.12
CA PRO A 34 -29.98 18.92 -42.43
C PRO A 34 -30.69 18.17 -41.31
N CYS A 35 -30.83 18.82 -40.16
CA CYS A 35 -31.52 18.25 -39.00
C CYS A 35 -33.02 18.17 -39.24
N GLN A 36 -33.60 16.96 -39.14
CA GLN A 36 -35.05 16.72 -39.18
C GLN A 36 -35.61 16.27 -37.82
N GLY A 37 -34.74 16.10 -36.80
CA GLY A 37 -35.16 15.69 -35.47
C GLY A 37 -35.87 16.81 -34.70
N PRO A 38 -36.75 16.47 -33.74
CA PRO A 38 -37.40 17.46 -32.88
C PRO A 38 -36.36 18.21 -32.04
N GLU A 39 -36.65 19.48 -31.73
CA GLU A 39 -35.76 20.27 -30.87
C GLU A 39 -35.65 19.66 -29.48
N LYS A 40 -34.42 19.44 -29.03
CA LYS A 40 -34.10 18.83 -27.75
C LYS A 40 -32.80 19.37 -27.20
N CYS A 41 -32.86 19.96 -26.01
CA CYS A 41 -31.70 20.57 -25.39
C CYS A 41 -30.81 19.51 -24.76
N ILE A 42 -29.52 19.45 -25.11
CA ILE A 42 -28.59 18.49 -24.51
C ILE A 42 -28.39 18.71 -22.99
N ASN A 43 -28.56 19.95 -22.51
CA ASN A 43 -28.25 20.34 -21.13
C ASN A 43 -29.42 20.14 -20.15
N CYS A 44 -30.66 20.46 -20.54
CA CYS A 44 -31.84 20.31 -19.68
C CYS A 44 -32.85 19.27 -20.16
N LYS A 45 -32.64 18.69 -21.35
CA LYS A 45 -33.54 17.74 -22.03
C LYS A 45 -34.94 18.30 -22.37
N GLY A 46 -35.11 19.62 -22.34
CA GLY A 46 -36.37 20.29 -22.70
C GLY A 46 -36.59 20.44 -24.22
N PRO A 47 -37.83 20.80 -24.64
CA PRO A 47 -38.24 20.91 -26.03
C PRO A 47 -37.80 22.25 -26.66
N HIS A 48 -36.49 22.46 -26.74
CA HIS A 48 -35.86 23.62 -27.37
C HIS A 48 -34.41 23.30 -27.73
N ASN A 49 -33.83 24.02 -28.67
CA ASN A 49 -32.42 23.85 -29.05
C ASN A 49 -31.42 24.27 -27.95
N ALA A 50 -30.19 23.76 -28.02
CA ALA A 50 -29.15 23.98 -27.02
C ALA A 50 -28.65 25.44 -26.89
N LYS A 51 -28.98 26.33 -27.83
CA LYS A 51 -28.61 27.75 -27.81
C LYS A 51 -29.66 28.66 -27.18
N SER A 52 -30.83 28.11 -26.80
CA SER A 52 -31.92 28.89 -26.21
C SER A 52 -31.51 29.59 -24.91
N THR A 53 -31.79 30.89 -24.82
CA THR A 53 -31.56 31.71 -23.62
C THR A 53 -32.59 31.46 -22.52
N SER A 54 -33.77 30.91 -22.87
CA SER A 54 -34.78 30.47 -21.90
C SER A 54 -34.47 29.11 -21.28
N CYS A 55 -33.40 28.45 -21.71
CA CYS A 55 -33.00 27.16 -21.16
C CYS A 55 -32.70 27.26 -19.66
N PRO A 56 -33.32 26.43 -18.80
CA PRO A 56 -33.03 26.43 -17.36
C PRO A 56 -31.55 26.20 -17.03
N ALA A 57 -30.86 25.39 -17.82
CA ALA A 57 -29.42 25.17 -17.66
C ALA A 57 -28.60 26.43 -17.98
N TYR A 58 -28.96 27.16 -19.05
CA TYR A 58 -28.30 28.42 -19.39
C TYR A 58 -28.49 29.48 -18.29
N ILE A 59 -29.72 29.61 -17.79
CA ILE A 59 -30.05 30.55 -16.69
C ILE A 59 -29.26 30.18 -15.42
N LYS A 60 -29.21 28.89 -15.07
CA LYS A 60 -28.44 28.40 -13.92
C LYS A 60 -26.95 28.73 -14.04
N GLU A 61 -26.34 28.49 -15.20
CA GLU A 61 -24.94 28.84 -15.44
C GLU A 61 -24.69 30.35 -15.37
N GLY A 62 -25.65 31.16 -15.84
CA GLY A 62 -25.60 32.61 -15.69
C GLY A 62 -25.49 33.03 -14.22
N LYS A 63 -26.36 32.48 -13.36
CA LYS A 63 -26.35 32.73 -11.92
C LYS A 63 -25.06 32.24 -11.23
N ILE A 64 -24.51 31.10 -11.65
CA ILE A 64 -23.22 30.60 -11.14
C ILE A 64 -22.09 31.58 -11.48
N LEU A 65 -22.06 32.13 -12.70
CA LEU A 65 -21.05 33.10 -13.09
C LEU A 65 -21.19 34.43 -12.35
N GLU A 66 -22.42 34.89 -12.11
CA GLU A 66 -22.67 36.07 -11.27
C GLU A 66 -22.19 35.83 -9.83
N PHE A 67 -22.54 34.68 -9.24
CA PHE A 67 -22.10 34.27 -7.91
C PHE A 67 -20.58 34.20 -7.82
N LYS A 68 -19.92 33.62 -8.83
CA LYS A 68 -18.47 33.57 -8.95
C LYS A 68 -17.86 34.97 -8.85
N CYS A 69 -18.35 35.91 -9.67
CA CYS A 69 -17.83 37.28 -9.70
C CYS A 69 -18.05 38.00 -8.35
N ARG A 70 -19.23 37.84 -7.75
CA ARG A 70 -19.58 38.48 -6.47
C ARG A 70 -18.78 37.98 -5.28
N ASN A 71 -18.36 36.72 -5.28
CA ASN A 71 -17.63 36.10 -4.17
C ASN A 71 -16.12 35.94 -4.44
N HIS A 72 -15.63 36.37 -5.61
CA HIS A 72 -14.22 36.27 -6.00
C HIS A 72 -13.62 34.85 -5.90
N ILE A 73 -14.43 33.84 -6.24
CA ILE A 73 -14.03 32.43 -6.19
C ILE A 73 -13.82 31.83 -7.58
N THR A 74 -13.28 30.62 -7.64
CA THR A 74 -13.13 29.88 -8.90
C THR A 74 -14.49 29.42 -9.44
N THR A 75 -14.60 29.15 -10.74
CA THR A 75 -15.85 28.66 -11.35
C THR A 75 -16.30 27.32 -10.77
N SER A 76 -15.35 26.42 -10.48
CA SER A 76 -15.63 25.11 -9.90
C SER A 76 -16.20 25.25 -8.49
N GLU A 77 -15.61 26.14 -7.70
CA GLU A 77 -16.07 26.43 -6.34
C GLU A 77 -17.44 27.12 -6.34
N ALA A 78 -17.65 28.09 -7.23
CA ALA A 78 -18.95 28.73 -7.41
C ALA A 78 -20.05 27.72 -7.75
N ARG A 79 -19.77 26.77 -8.64
CA ARG A 79 -20.72 25.70 -9.00
C ARG A 79 -21.05 24.81 -7.80
N ARG A 80 -20.04 24.44 -6.99
CA ARG A 80 -20.20 23.62 -5.79
C ARG A 80 -21.08 24.31 -4.75
N VAL A 81 -20.74 25.55 -4.39
CA VAL A 81 -21.47 26.33 -3.37
C VAL A 81 -22.88 26.66 -3.84
N TYR A 82 -23.03 27.11 -5.10
CA TYR A 82 -24.36 27.39 -5.67
C TYR A 82 -25.25 26.15 -5.67
N HIS A 83 -24.68 24.97 -5.98
CA HIS A 83 -25.43 23.72 -5.91
C HIS A 83 -25.89 23.45 -4.48
N LEU A 84 -24.99 23.49 -3.49
CA LEU A 84 -25.32 23.26 -2.07
C LEU A 84 -26.41 24.21 -1.55
N GLN A 85 -26.35 25.50 -1.90
CA GLN A 85 -27.35 26.49 -1.48
C GLN A 85 -28.72 26.28 -2.13
N ASN A 86 -28.79 25.61 -3.28
CA ASN A 86 -30.03 25.36 -4.03
C ASN A 86 -30.48 23.88 -3.93
N MET A 87 -29.84 23.06 -3.10
CA MET A 87 -30.27 21.67 -2.84
C MET A 87 -31.54 21.67 -2.00
N LYS A 88 -32.45 20.73 -2.28
CA LYS A 88 -33.62 20.54 -1.42
C LYS A 88 -33.20 19.83 -0.14
N TYR A 89 -33.87 20.13 0.98
CA TYR A 89 -33.62 19.46 2.26
C TYR A 89 -33.64 17.92 2.14
N SER A 90 -34.59 17.38 1.38
CA SER A 90 -34.73 15.93 1.12
C SER A 90 -33.54 15.31 0.37
N GLU A 91 -32.75 16.10 -0.34
CA GLU A 91 -31.55 15.64 -1.06
C GLU A 91 -30.33 15.64 -0.13
N VAL A 92 -30.24 16.65 0.75
CA VAL A 92 -29.17 16.75 1.77
C VAL A 92 -29.23 15.60 2.77
N VAL A 93 -30.42 15.16 3.16
CA VAL A 93 -30.58 14.03 4.10
C VAL A 93 -30.22 12.68 3.46
N LYS A 94 -30.23 12.57 2.12
CA LYS A 94 -29.86 11.33 1.41
C LYS A 94 -28.36 11.20 1.18
N SER A 95 -27.61 12.30 1.17
CA SER A 95 -26.14 12.22 1.10
C SER A 95 -25.58 11.76 2.45
N PRO A 96 -24.59 10.84 2.46
CA PRO A 96 -23.82 10.57 3.66
C PRO A 96 -23.28 11.88 4.22
N PRO A 97 -23.30 12.09 5.55
CA PRO A 97 -22.73 13.29 6.13
C PRO A 97 -21.25 13.37 5.73
N ALA A 98 -20.77 14.56 5.36
CA ALA A 98 -19.38 14.78 4.98
C ALA A 98 -18.37 14.25 6.03
N SER A 99 -18.80 14.12 7.29
CA SER A 99 -18.00 13.50 8.35
C SER A 99 -17.79 12.00 8.15
N ALA A 100 -18.75 11.25 7.60
CA ALA A 100 -18.61 9.82 7.34
C ALA A 100 -17.62 9.56 6.20
N GLU A 101 -17.65 10.38 5.16
CA GLU A 101 -16.71 10.27 4.03
C GLU A 101 -15.27 10.62 4.45
N LEU A 102 -15.13 11.64 5.30
CA LEU A 102 -13.85 11.99 5.93
C LEU A 102 -13.36 10.88 6.86
N GLN A 103 -14.24 10.33 7.71
CA GLN A 103 -13.86 9.23 8.60
C GLN A 103 -13.38 8.01 7.83
N ASN A 104 -14.11 7.59 6.79
CA ASN A 104 -13.68 6.47 5.94
C ASN A 104 -12.30 6.72 5.32
N THR A 105 -12.06 7.93 4.81
CA THR A 105 -10.76 8.31 4.23
C THR A 105 -9.64 8.26 5.27
N VAL A 106 -9.90 8.73 6.50
CA VAL A 106 -8.94 8.70 7.60
C VAL A 106 -8.65 7.26 8.02
N THR A 107 -9.68 6.44 8.19
CA THR A 107 -9.57 5.01 8.54
C THR A 107 -8.71 4.27 7.53
N LEU A 108 -9.01 4.41 6.23
CA LEU A 108 -8.25 3.76 5.16
C LEU A 108 -6.77 4.17 5.14
N LYS A 109 -6.48 5.45 5.44
CA LYS A 109 -5.08 5.92 5.54
C LYS A 109 -4.37 5.34 6.76
N PHE A 110 -5.06 5.23 7.89
CA PHE A 110 -4.51 4.61 9.08
C PHE A 110 -4.22 3.12 8.87
N GLU A 111 -5.15 2.38 8.26
CA GLU A 111 -4.97 0.97 7.91
C GLU A 111 -3.76 0.78 6.98
N ALA A 112 -3.62 1.62 5.95
CA ALA A 112 -2.47 1.55 5.05
C ALA A 112 -1.13 1.83 5.76
N LEU A 113 -1.11 2.77 6.72
CA LEU A 113 0.08 3.04 7.53
C LEU A 113 0.42 1.86 8.45
N LEU A 114 -0.57 1.29 9.12
CA LEU A 114 -0.39 0.13 9.99
C LEU A 114 0.15 -1.07 9.19
N GLN A 115 -0.43 -1.33 8.01
CA GLN A 115 0.02 -2.38 7.13
C GLN A 115 1.49 -2.17 6.69
N SER A 116 1.85 -0.95 6.28
CA SER A 116 3.22 -0.63 5.89
C SER A 116 4.23 -0.81 7.02
N VAL A 117 3.86 -0.43 8.25
CA VAL A 117 4.72 -0.63 9.42
C VAL A 117 4.88 -2.11 9.73
N ASN A 118 3.79 -2.89 9.64
CA ASN A 118 3.83 -4.33 9.88
C ASN A 118 4.74 -5.05 8.89
N GLU A 119 4.62 -4.73 7.59
CA GLU A 119 5.48 -5.29 6.54
C GLU A 119 6.97 -5.00 6.78
N LYS A 120 7.29 -3.78 7.24
CA LYS A 120 8.67 -3.41 7.58
C LYS A 120 9.19 -4.17 8.80
N PHE A 121 8.33 -4.39 9.80
CA PHE A 121 8.70 -5.13 11.00
C PHE A 121 8.99 -6.59 10.69
N GLU A 122 8.13 -7.24 9.91
CA GLU A 122 8.33 -8.62 9.45
C GLU A 122 9.62 -8.76 8.63
N SER A 123 9.87 -7.84 7.70
CA SER A 123 11.11 -7.83 6.92
C SER A 123 12.36 -7.68 7.80
N LEU A 124 12.29 -6.87 8.85
CA LEU A 124 13.38 -6.69 9.80
C LEU A 124 13.63 -7.96 10.61
N ILE A 125 12.59 -8.59 11.14
CA ILE A 125 12.69 -9.86 11.88
C ILE A 125 13.34 -10.92 11.01
N GLN A 126 12.86 -11.07 9.77
CA GLN A 126 13.42 -12.03 8.82
C GLN A 126 14.91 -11.79 8.57
N SER A 127 15.31 -10.53 8.36
CA SER A 127 16.72 -10.18 8.14
C SER A 127 17.60 -10.48 9.35
N VAL A 128 17.11 -10.23 10.56
CA VAL A 128 17.82 -10.53 11.81
C VAL A 128 17.98 -12.03 12.00
N ASN A 129 16.91 -12.81 11.77
CA ASN A 129 16.95 -14.27 11.86
C ASN A 129 17.96 -14.88 10.88
N GLU A 130 17.94 -14.45 9.61
CA GLU A 130 18.91 -14.93 8.61
C GLU A 130 20.36 -14.62 9.00
N LYS A 131 20.63 -13.44 9.58
CA LYS A 131 21.96 -13.09 10.08
C LYS A 131 22.37 -13.99 11.23
N PHE A 132 21.46 -14.25 12.17
CA PHE A 132 21.71 -15.10 13.33
C PHE A 132 21.99 -16.55 12.93
N GLU A 133 21.21 -17.10 12.00
CA GLU A 133 21.43 -18.45 11.45
C GLU A 133 22.80 -18.56 10.78
N LYS A 134 23.16 -17.59 9.93
CA LYS A 134 24.49 -17.54 9.29
C LYS A 134 25.62 -17.49 10.31
N GLN A 135 25.46 -16.68 11.37
CA GLN A 135 26.47 -16.56 12.43
C GLN A 135 26.60 -17.87 13.22
N THR A 136 25.48 -18.51 13.53
CA THR A 136 25.43 -19.81 14.22
C THR A 136 26.11 -20.89 13.39
N ALA A 137 25.88 -20.93 12.08
CA ALA A 137 26.52 -21.86 11.17
C ALA A 137 28.05 -21.69 11.11
N ILE A 138 28.54 -20.44 11.03
CA ILE A 138 29.98 -20.14 11.06
C ILE A 138 30.61 -20.62 12.37
N PHE A 139 29.95 -20.37 13.50
CA PHE A 139 30.45 -20.81 14.80
C PHE A 139 30.47 -22.34 14.93
N ALA A 140 29.42 -23.02 14.47
CA ALA A 140 29.36 -24.48 14.44
C ALA A 140 30.47 -25.09 13.56
N GLU A 141 30.74 -24.50 12.40
CA GLU A 141 31.83 -24.96 11.52
C GLU A 141 33.20 -24.77 12.18
N MET A 142 33.44 -23.62 12.80
CA MET A 142 34.68 -23.34 13.52
C MET A 142 34.90 -24.34 14.67
N LEU A 143 33.87 -24.58 15.49
CA LEU A 143 33.92 -25.59 16.55
C LEU A 143 34.24 -26.99 16.00
N HIS A 144 33.57 -27.38 14.92
CA HIS A 144 33.82 -28.68 14.28
C HIS A 144 35.27 -28.81 13.83
N LYS A 145 35.83 -27.78 13.17
CA LYS A 145 37.24 -27.76 12.75
C LYS A 145 38.21 -27.85 13.92
N THR A 146 37.94 -27.15 15.03
CA THR A 146 38.77 -27.21 16.23
C THR A 146 38.76 -28.60 16.84
N ILE A 147 37.58 -29.23 16.99
CA ILE A 147 37.45 -30.59 17.52
C ILE A 147 38.20 -31.58 16.62
N GLN A 148 38.04 -31.48 15.30
CA GLN A 148 38.75 -32.33 14.33
C GLN A 148 40.27 -32.19 14.44
N SER A 149 40.78 -30.96 14.58
CA SER A 149 42.22 -30.73 14.74
C SER A 149 42.77 -31.33 16.04
N ILE A 150 42.06 -31.14 17.16
CA ILE A 150 42.42 -31.74 18.45
C ILE A 150 42.46 -33.27 18.32
N MET A 151 41.42 -33.86 17.74
CA MET A 151 41.28 -35.31 17.59
C MET A 151 42.41 -35.88 16.71
N GLN A 152 42.74 -35.22 15.59
CA GLN A 152 43.85 -35.61 14.73
C GLN A 152 45.21 -35.55 15.44
N ASN A 153 45.45 -34.50 16.24
CA ASN A 153 46.68 -34.37 17.02
C ASN A 153 46.77 -35.48 18.07
N MET A 154 45.67 -35.82 18.75
CA MET A 154 45.62 -36.93 19.69
C MET A 154 45.94 -38.27 19.02
N TYR A 155 45.36 -38.57 17.84
CA TYR A 155 45.67 -39.79 17.10
C TYR A 155 47.15 -39.91 16.73
N LYS A 156 47.78 -38.82 16.29
CA LYS A 156 49.23 -38.80 15.97
C LYS A 156 50.09 -39.12 17.19
N ILE A 157 49.77 -38.54 18.36
CA ILE A 157 50.50 -38.81 19.61
C ILE A 157 50.39 -40.28 19.99
N ILE A 158 49.18 -40.86 19.89
CA ILE A 158 48.95 -42.28 20.20
C ILE A 158 49.77 -43.17 19.25
N ALA A 159 49.72 -42.93 17.93
CA ALA A 159 50.45 -43.72 16.93
C ALA A 159 51.99 -43.66 17.10
N GLN A 160 52.55 -42.49 17.39
CA GLN A 160 54.00 -42.32 17.61
C GLN A 160 54.50 -43.00 18.90
N SER A 161 53.64 -43.09 19.92
CA SER A 161 53.95 -43.77 21.17
C SER A 161 54.02 -45.30 21.03
N SER A 162 53.33 -45.89 20.04
CA SER A 162 53.40 -47.33 19.75
C SER A 162 54.63 -47.75 18.93
N GLU A 163 55.22 -46.85 18.13
CA GLU A 163 56.37 -47.17 17.26
C GLU A 163 57.73 -47.02 17.95
N THR A 164 57.80 -46.30 19.08
CA THR A 164 59.06 -46.03 19.82
C THR A 164 59.35 -47.07 20.92
N THR A 165 58.58 -48.16 21.01
CA THR A 165 58.79 -49.21 22.01
C THR A 165 59.24 -50.54 21.39
N THR A 166 60.45 -50.58 20.86
CA THR A 166 61.20 -51.83 20.66
C THR A 166 62.34 -51.96 21.69
N SER A 167 61.95 -52.27 22.95
CA SER A 167 62.72 -52.96 24.04
C SER A 167 63.99 -52.32 24.66
N PRO A 168 64.45 -52.70 25.90
CA PRO A 168 63.93 -53.72 26.82
C PRO A 168 63.57 -53.23 28.25
N THR A 169 62.64 -53.97 28.86
CA THR A 169 62.39 -54.15 30.32
C THR A 169 62.59 -52.95 31.26
N ARG A 170 61.52 -52.21 31.53
CA ARG A 170 61.33 -51.58 32.86
C ARG A 170 59.86 -51.61 33.26
N LYS A 171 59.54 -52.40 34.30
CA LYS A 171 58.20 -52.43 34.91
C LYS A 171 57.83 -51.03 35.41
N LYS A 172 57.02 -50.29 34.65
CA LYS A 172 56.36 -49.07 35.16
C LYS A 172 54.93 -49.43 35.54
N LYS A 173 54.61 -49.23 36.82
CA LYS A 173 53.26 -49.40 37.36
C LYS A 173 52.33 -48.42 36.66
N LEU A 174 51.22 -48.94 36.13
CA LEU A 174 50.11 -48.18 35.58
C LEU A 174 49.53 -47.25 36.66
N PRO A 175 49.44 -45.93 36.43
CA PRO A 175 48.64 -45.07 37.29
C PRO A 175 47.18 -45.43 37.05
N LYS A 176 46.55 -46.06 38.04
CA LYS A 176 45.09 -46.12 38.13
C LYS A 176 44.65 -44.69 38.43
N ASN A 177 44.05 -44.02 37.45
CA ASN A 177 43.09 -42.91 37.55
C ASN A 177 43.09 -42.14 36.22
N LEU A 178 42.52 -42.74 35.18
CA LEU A 178 41.96 -41.97 34.07
C LEU A 178 40.49 -42.35 34.00
N ASP A 179 39.73 -41.82 34.95
CA ASP A 179 38.28 -41.87 34.90
C ASP A 179 37.84 -40.87 33.82
N LEU A 180 37.64 -41.37 32.61
CA LEU A 180 37.09 -40.61 31.50
C LEU A 180 35.57 -40.52 31.71
N SER A 181 35.16 -39.83 32.77
CA SER A 181 33.75 -39.54 33.02
C SER A 181 33.31 -38.46 32.04
N THR A 182 32.59 -38.90 31.02
CA THR A 182 31.74 -38.11 30.12
C THR A 182 30.94 -37.09 30.93
N SER A 183 31.40 -35.84 30.94
CA SER A 183 30.66 -34.70 31.47
C SER A 183 30.49 -33.68 30.36
N LEU A 184 29.57 -33.98 29.44
CA LEU A 184 28.82 -32.92 28.79
C LEU A 184 27.39 -32.96 29.34
N PRO A 185 26.97 -31.87 29.99
CA PRO A 185 25.62 -31.40 29.81
C PRO A 185 25.67 -29.91 29.45
N MET A 186 25.66 -29.60 28.16
CA MET A 186 25.16 -28.29 27.71
C MET A 186 23.66 -28.42 27.48
N HIS A 187 22.91 -28.31 28.58
CA HIS A 187 21.47 -28.12 28.56
C HIS A 187 21.18 -26.66 28.21
N TRP A 188 20.75 -26.40 26.98
CA TRP A 188 20.20 -25.09 26.60
C TRP A 188 18.72 -25.08 26.95
N ASP A 189 18.37 -24.38 28.03
CA ASP A 189 16.99 -24.22 28.46
C ASP A 189 16.36 -23.04 27.70
N ALA A 190 15.64 -23.33 26.61
CA ALA A 190 14.84 -22.34 25.87
C ALA A 190 13.48 -22.17 26.55
N GLY A 191 13.48 -21.62 27.77
CA GLY A 191 12.27 -21.32 28.53
C GLY A 191 11.56 -20.07 28.04
N GLY A 192 10.80 -20.17 26.94
CA GLY A 192 9.79 -19.19 26.56
C GLY A 192 8.62 -19.25 27.55
N LYS A 193 8.54 -18.26 28.45
CA LYS A 193 7.35 -18.06 29.28
C LYS A 193 6.22 -17.53 28.40
N ASN A 194 5.26 -18.40 28.08
CA ASN A 194 3.91 -17.96 27.72
C ASN A 194 3.31 -17.24 28.93
N VAL A 195 3.17 -15.93 28.85
CA VAL A 195 2.30 -15.16 29.74
C VAL A 195 0.91 -15.19 29.10
N GLN A 196 0.03 -15.98 29.69
CA GLN A 196 -1.42 -15.85 29.54
C GLN A 196 -1.92 -14.81 30.54
N ASP A 197 -2.80 -13.94 30.03
CA ASP A 197 -3.89 -13.23 30.71
C ASP A 197 -3.57 -12.27 31.86
N ILE A 198 -3.80 -10.96 31.61
CA ILE A 198 -4.88 -10.11 32.17
C ILE A 198 -5.15 -8.98 31.17
#